data_AF-A0A7K4G6E6-F1
#
_entry.id   AF-A0A7K4G6E6-F1
#
_cell.length_a   1.000
_cell.length_b   1.000
_cell.length_c   1.000
_cell.angle_alpha   90.00
_cell.angle_beta   90.00
_cell.angle_gamma   90.00
#
_symmetry.space_group_name_H-M   'P 1'
#
loop_
_entity.id
_entity.type
_entity.pdbx_description
1 polymer ?
#
loop_
_entity_poly.entity_id
_entity_poly.type
_entity_poly.pdbx_seq_one_letter_code
_entity_poly.pdbx_strand_id
1 'polypeptide(L)'
;MFEEYLNWSFAGNTGTDYATALGIFIGTTVFFWLFKKIILVSLQKLAKKTSFQYDDMLVEFLQEIRTPVYLLISLYVSTRFIEISDFLNKAIEYAAVLGLTYYVVKGINRVITHFKEVLIAKREKTESKTDHSLLEAMESVAKATVWIIALLLVLSNLGFDITALIAGLGIGGLAIAIAAQTILADAFAAVSIYFDKPFKVGDFIKVK
;
A
#
# COMPACT_ATOMS: atom_id res chain seq x y z
N MET A 1 -44.56 -20.68 -13.69
CA MET A 1 -43.45 -20.51 -14.65
C MET A 1 -42.21 -19.88 -14.00
N PHE A 2 -42.29 -18.72 -13.32
CA PHE A 2 -41.12 -18.18 -12.57
C PHE A 2 -40.70 -19.03 -11.35
N GLU A 3 -41.65 -19.59 -10.60
CA GLU A 3 -41.34 -20.45 -9.43
C GLU A 3 -40.71 -21.80 -9.77
N GLU A 4 -40.87 -22.26 -11.00
CA GLU A 4 -40.35 -23.55 -11.47
C GLU A 4 -38.84 -23.47 -11.79
N TYR A 5 -38.36 -22.28 -12.19
CA TYR A 5 -36.93 -21.97 -12.35
C TYR A 5 -36.23 -21.68 -11.00
N LEU A 6 -36.97 -21.24 -9.98
CA LEU A 6 -36.41 -20.91 -8.65
C LEU A 6 -36.06 -22.18 -7.85
N ASN A 7 -36.79 -23.28 -8.07
CA ASN A 7 -36.58 -24.56 -7.39
C ASN A 7 -35.66 -25.54 -8.15
N TRP A 8 -35.04 -25.11 -9.26
CA TRP A 8 -34.07 -25.93 -9.96
C TRP A 8 -32.75 -25.97 -9.16
N SER A 9 -32.40 -27.14 -8.64
CA SER A 9 -31.16 -27.36 -7.91
C SER A 9 -30.05 -27.82 -8.85
N PHE A 10 -29.03 -26.99 -9.06
CA PHE A 10 -27.82 -27.36 -9.80
C PHE A 10 -26.60 -27.10 -8.92
N ALA A 11 -25.74 -28.12 -8.79
CA ALA A 11 -24.53 -28.05 -7.97
C ALA A 11 -24.75 -27.60 -6.51
N GLY A 12 -25.87 -27.97 -5.88
CA GLY A 12 -26.21 -27.63 -4.49
C GLY A 12 -26.96 -26.30 -4.33
N ASN A 13 -27.07 -25.50 -5.39
CA ASN A 13 -27.67 -24.17 -5.34
C ASN A 13 -29.03 -24.12 -6.05
N THR A 14 -29.92 -23.32 -5.51
CA THR A 14 -31.21 -22.97 -6.12
C THR A 14 -31.06 -21.83 -7.12
N GLY A 15 -32.05 -21.64 -8.00
CA GLY A 15 -32.09 -20.49 -8.92
C GLY A 15 -32.07 -19.15 -8.17
N THR A 16 -32.61 -19.11 -6.95
CA THR A 16 -32.52 -17.94 -6.05
C THR A 16 -31.10 -17.62 -5.60
N ASP A 17 -30.25 -18.63 -5.39
CA ASP A 17 -28.88 -18.42 -4.90
C ASP A 17 -28.00 -17.79 -5.99
N TYR A 18 -28.13 -18.26 -7.23
CA TYR A 18 -27.47 -17.62 -8.37
C TYR A 18 -27.94 -16.18 -8.59
N ALA A 19 -29.25 -15.92 -8.46
CA ALA A 19 -29.83 -14.59 -8.62
C ALA A 19 -29.36 -13.63 -7.51
N THR A 20 -29.31 -14.09 -6.26
CA THR A 20 -28.81 -13.29 -5.13
C THR A 20 -27.32 -13.01 -5.24
N ALA A 21 -26.50 -14.02 -5.58
CA ALA A 21 -25.06 -13.85 -5.79
C ALA A 21 -24.77 -12.84 -6.93
N LEU A 22 -25.49 -12.92 -8.04
CA LEU A 22 -25.37 -11.98 -9.16
C LEU A 22 -25.83 -10.57 -8.79
N GLY A 23 -26.93 -10.45 -8.03
CA GLY A 23 -27.40 -9.19 -7.49
C GLY A 23 -26.37 -8.54 -6.56
N ILE A 24 -25.73 -9.32 -5.70
CA ILE A 24 -24.67 -8.85 -4.79
C ILE A 24 -23.42 -8.47 -5.56
N PHE A 25 -22.99 -9.27 -6.54
CA PHE A 25 -21.84 -8.94 -7.39
C PHE A 25 -22.01 -7.58 -8.07
N ILE A 26 -23.17 -7.35 -8.71
CA ILE A 26 -23.49 -6.08 -9.37
C ILE A 26 -23.62 -4.96 -8.35
N GLY A 27 -24.36 -5.17 -7.27
CA GLY A 27 -24.59 -4.17 -6.23
C GLY A 27 -23.29 -3.69 -5.59
N THR A 28 -22.39 -4.62 -5.25
CA THR A 28 -21.09 -4.32 -4.65
C THR A 28 -20.17 -3.60 -5.65
N THR A 29 -20.18 -4.02 -6.92
CA THR A 29 -19.40 -3.37 -7.99
C THR A 29 -19.85 -1.92 -8.18
N VAL A 30 -21.17 -1.70 -8.29
CA VAL A 30 -21.76 -0.37 -8.44
C VAL A 30 -21.49 0.48 -7.20
N PHE A 31 -21.62 -0.09 -6.01
CA PHE A 31 -21.31 0.59 -4.75
C PHE A 31 -19.86 1.10 -4.74
N PHE A 32 -18.87 0.25 -5.00
CA PHE A 32 -17.47 0.68 -5.02
C PHE A 32 -17.17 1.69 -6.13
N TRP A 33 -17.78 1.53 -7.29
CA TRP A 33 -17.65 2.49 -8.39
C TRP A 33 -18.20 3.87 -8.00
N LEU A 34 -19.40 3.92 -7.40
CA LEU A 34 -20.01 5.15 -6.89
C LEU A 34 -19.19 5.75 -5.74
N PHE A 35 -18.77 4.92 -4.79
CA PHE A 35 -17.96 5.33 -3.64
C PHE A 35 -16.65 5.97 -4.10
N LYS A 36 -15.91 5.33 -5.01
CA LYS A 36 -14.72 5.91 -5.63
C LYS A 36 -15.04 7.26 -6.29
N LYS A 37 -16.12 7.33 -7.08
CA LYS A 37 -16.52 8.56 -7.78
C LYS A 37 -16.82 9.70 -6.80
N ILE A 38 -17.58 9.42 -5.74
CA ILE A 38 -17.95 10.39 -4.69
C ILE A 38 -16.70 10.88 -3.97
N ILE A 39 -15.84 9.96 -3.51
CA ILE A 39 -14.62 10.32 -2.79
C ILE A 39 -13.67 11.12 -3.68
N LEU A 40 -13.45 10.69 -4.93
CA LEU A 40 -12.57 11.43 -5.85
C LEU A 40 -13.08 12.86 -6.09
N VAL A 41 -14.38 13.04 -6.30
CA VAL A 41 -14.95 14.38 -6.47
C VAL A 41 -14.83 15.21 -5.20
N SER A 42 -15.04 14.60 -4.03
CA SER A 42 -14.88 15.28 -2.73
C SER A 42 -13.44 15.71 -2.51
N LEU A 43 -12.48 14.81 -2.71
CA LEU A 43 -11.05 15.09 -2.55
C LEU A 43 -10.55 16.12 -3.56
N GLN A 44 -10.96 16.06 -4.83
CA GLN A 44 -10.58 17.09 -5.81
C GLN A 44 -11.15 18.47 -5.47
N LYS A 45 -12.34 18.54 -4.87
CA LYS A 45 -12.91 19.82 -4.41
C LYS A 45 -12.15 20.37 -3.20
N LEU A 46 -11.68 19.50 -2.30
CA LEU A 46 -10.86 19.88 -1.15
C LEU A 46 -9.44 20.28 -1.59
N ALA A 47 -8.81 19.51 -2.48
CA ALA A 47 -7.50 19.80 -3.06
C ALA A 47 -7.45 21.17 -3.76
N LYS A 48 -8.53 21.59 -4.44
CA LYS A 48 -8.62 22.93 -5.04
C LYS A 48 -8.73 24.07 -4.04
N LYS A 49 -9.14 23.80 -2.80
CA LYS A 49 -9.32 24.79 -1.73
C LYS A 49 -8.13 24.86 -0.78
N THR A 50 -7.26 23.85 -0.80
CA THR A 50 -6.13 23.73 0.11
C THR A 50 -4.82 23.80 -0.67
N SER A 51 -3.80 24.49 -0.15
CA SER A 51 -2.46 24.54 -0.76
C SER A 51 -1.55 23.37 -0.34
N PHE A 52 -2.11 22.27 0.18
CA PHE A 52 -1.35 21.18 0.81
C PHE A 52 -1.08 20.02 -0.16
N GLN A 53 0.20 19.63 -0.30
CA GLN A 53 0.66 18.55 -1.20
C GLN A 53 0.10 17.15 -0.89
N TYR A 54 -0.45 16.91 0.30
CA TYR A 54 -1.00 15.60 0.67
C TYR A 54 -2.36 15.30 -0.01
N ASP A 55 -3.08 16.33 -0.44
CA ASP A 55 -4.39 16.17 -1.07
C ASP A 55 -4.26 15.52 -2.47
N ASP A 56 -3.23 15.89 -3.22
CA ASP A 56 -2.94 15.33 -4.55
C ASP A 56 -2.54 13.86 -4.46
N MET A 57 -1.83 13.48 -3.41
CA MET A 57 -1.40 12.10 -3.18
C MET A 57 -2.56 11.13 -2.96
N LEU A 58 -3.56 11.53 -2.16
CA LEU A 58 -4.74 10.70 -1.93
C LEU A 58 -5.59 10.56 -3.20
N VAL A 59 -5.65 11.62 -4.00
CA VAL A 59 -6.31 11.60 -5.31
C VAL A 59 -5.57 10.64 -6.26
N GLU A 60 -4.24 10.72 -6.36
CA GLU A 60 -3.43 9.81 -7.18
C GLU A 60 -3.59 8.35 -6.74
N PHE A 61 -3.57 8.07 -5.44
CA PHE A 61 -3.76 6.73 -4.89
C PHE A 61 -5.12 6.13 -5.28
N LEU A 62 -6.20 6.92 -5.11
CA LEU A 62 -7.55 6.46 -5.47
C LEU A 62 -7.75 6.34 -6.98
N GLN A 63 -7.05 7.15 -7.78
CA GLN A 63 -7.05 7.00 -9.24
C GLN A 63 -6.44 5.66 -9.66
N GLU A 64 -5.41 5.19 -8.94
CA GLU A 64 -4.72 3.92 -9.21
C GLU A 64 -5.61 2.68 -8.94
N ILE A 65 -6.66 2.81 -8.14
CA ILE A 65 -7.65 1.75 -7.89
C ILE A 65 -8.51 1.54 -9.15
N ARG A 66 -8.07 0.66 -10.05
CA ARG A 66 -8.76 0.38 -11.32
C ARG A 66 -9.92 -0.59 -11.17
N THR A 67 -10.69 -0.75 -12.26
CA THR A 67 -11.83 -1.67 -12.39
C THR A 67 -11.60 -3.08 -11.86
N PRO A 68 -10.45 -3.71 -12.11
CA PRO A 68 -10.20 -5.05 -11.58
C PRO A 68 -10.27 -5.14 -10.06
N VAL A 69 -9.96 -4.09 -9.30
CA VAL A 69 -9.98 -4.14 -7.83
C VAL A 69 -11.39 -4.38 -7.31
N TYR A 70 -12.33 -3.55 -7.72
CA TYR A 70 -13.71 -3.68 -7.23
C TYR A 70 -14.43 -4.88 -7.85
N LEU A 71 -14.02 -5.34 -9.04
CA LEU A 71 -14.49 -6.62 -9.58
C LEU A 71 -14.01 -7.81 -8.75
N LEU A 72 -12.73 -7.85 -8.35
CA LEU A 72 -12.19 -8.91 -7.51
C LEU A 72 -12.85 -8.96 -6.14
N ILE A 73 -13.04 -7.79 -5.50
CA ILE A 73 -13.73 -7.69 -4.22
C ILE A 73 -15.19 -8.15 -4.37
N SER A 74 -15.89 -7.67 -5.40
CA SER A 74 -17.29 -8.04 -5.61
C SER A 74 -17.46 -9.53 -5.93
N LEU A 75 -16.51 -10.11 -6.67
CA LEU A 75 -16.47 -11.54 -6.94
C LEU A 75 -16.29 -12.32 -5.64
N TYR A 76 -15.29 -11.97 -4.83
CA TYR A 76 -15.03 -12.59 -3.52
C TYR A 76 -16.23 -12.47 -2.56
N VAL A 77 -16.91 -11.33 -2.53
CA VAL A 77 -18.11 -11.17 -1.68
C VAL A 77 -19.26 -12.03 -2.20
N SER A 78 -19.44 -12.12 -3.52
CA SER A 78 -20.54 -12.91 -4.11
C SER A 78 -20.43 -14.40 -3.81
N THR A 79 -19.22 -14.96 -3.67
CA THR A 79 -19.03 -16.39 -3.34
C THR A 79 -19.51 -16.75 -1.94
N ARG A 80 -19.77 -15.77 -1.06
CA ARG A 80 -20.35 -16.02 0.27
C ARG A 80 -21.84 -16.33 0.24
N PHE A 81 -22.50 -16.12 -0.90
CA PHE A 81 -23.94 -16.28 -1.08
C PHE A 81 -24.29 -17.43 -2.03
N ILE A 82 -23.28 -18.22 -2.42
CA ILE A 82 -23.45 -19.37 -3.30
C ILE A 82 -22.52 -20.50 -2.86
N GLU A 83 -23.01 -21.72 -2.88
CA GLU A 83 -22.21 -22.92 -2.63
C GLU A 83 -21.39 -23.25 -3.89
N ILE A 84 -20.11 -22.95 -3.87
CA ILE A 84 -19.17 -23.36 -4.91
C ILE A 84 -18.19 -24.38 -4.35
N SER A 85 -17.53 -25.13 -5.23
CA SER A 85 -16.52 -26.08 -4.80
C SER A 85 -15.42 -25.36 -4.00
N ASP A 86 -14.89 -26.03 -2.96
CA ASP A 86 -13.83 -25.48 -2.12
C ASP A 86 -12.62 -25.00 -2.94
N PHE A 87 -12.32 -25.70 -4.03
CA PHE A 87 -11.27 -25.32 -4.97
C PHE A 87 -11.53 -23.94 -5.60
N LEU A 88 -12.74 -23.70 -6.12
CA LEU A 88 -13.10 -22.42 -6.71
C LEU A 88 -13.14 -21.30 -5.66
N ASN A 89 -13.64 -21.60 -4.45
CA ASN A 89 -13.68 -20.62 -3.37
C ASN A 89 -12.27 -20.15 -2.99
N LYS A 90 -11.35 -21.10 -2.76
CA LYS A 90 -9.94 -20.79 -2.48
C LYS A 90 -9.26 -20.08 -3.64
N ALA A 91 -9.51 -20.48 -4.90
CA ALA A 91 -8.94 -19.82 -6.06
C ALA A 91 -9.36 -18.35 -6.18
N ILE A 92 -10.65 -18.06 -5.95
CA ILE A 92 -11.19 -16.70 -5.95
C ILE A 92 -10.63 -15.88 -4.78
N GLU A 93 -10.57 -16.47 -3.58
CA GLU A 93 -9.96 -15.85 -2.40
C GLU A 93 -8.50 -15.47 -2.65
N TYR A 94 -7.69 -16.40 -3.16
CA TYR A 94 -6.28 -16.16 -3.44
C TYR A 94 -6.11 -15.12 -4.55
N ALA A 95 -6.92 -15.17 -5.61
CA ALA A 95 -6.90 -14.15 -6.67
C ALA A 95 -7.27 -12.75 -6.13
N ALA A 96 -8.27 -12.67 -5.25
CA ALA A 96 -8.68 -11.41 -4.62
C ALA A 96 -7.59 -10.85 -3.70
N VAL A 97 -7.00 -11.67 -2.83
CA VAL A 97 -5.91 -11.27 -1.93
C VAL A 97 -4.67 -10.81 -2.71
N LEU A 98 -4.24 -11.59 -3.71
CA LEU A 98 -3.09 -11.25 -4.55
C LEU A 98 -3.33 -9.97 -5.35
N GLY A 99 -4.50 -9.86 -5.99
CA GLY A 99 -4.88 -8.68 -6.76
C GLY A 99 -4.95 -7.44 -5.88
N LEU A 100 -5.66 -7.51 -4.75
CA LEU A 100 -5.78 -6.39 -3.81
C LEU A 100 -4.41 -5.96 -3.29
N THR A 101 -3.57 -6.91 -2.87
CA THR A 101 -2.22 -6.61 -2.40
C THR A 101 -1.40 -5.93 -3.49
N TYR A 102 -1.42 -6.44 -4.73
CA TYR A 102 -0.71 -5.83 -5.85
C TYR A 102 -1.13 -4.37 -6.09
N TYR A 103 -2.43 -4.07 -6.08
CA TYR A 103 -2.91 -2.71 -6.28
C TYR A 103 -2.58 -1.77 -5.11
N VAL A 104 -2.62 -2.27 -3.86
CA VAL A 104 -2.19 -1.51 -2.68
C VAL A 104 -0.70 -1.18 -2.76
N VAL A 105 0.15 -2.17 -3.06
CA VAL A 105 1.60 -1.97 -3.24
C VAL A 105 1.89 -0.98 -4.36
N LYS A 106 1.17 -1.09 -5.48
CA LYS A 106 1.30 -0.16 -6.60
C LYS A 106 0.96 1.27 -6.19
N GLY A 107 -0.13 1.46 -5.44
CA GLY A 107 -0.54 2.76 -4.92
C GLY A 107 0.49 3.36 -3.94
N ILE A 108 1.01 2.56 -3.02
CA ILE A 108 2.06 3.00 -2.08
C ILE A 108 3.35 3.36 -2.83
N ASN A 109 3.77 2.54 -3.79
CA ASN A 109 4.97 2.80 -4.59
C ASN A 109 4.84 4.10 -5.41
N ARG A 110 3.63 4.40 -5.91
CA ARG A 110 3.34 5.67 -6.58
C ARG A 110 3.50 6.85 -5.63
N VAL A 111 2.97 6.74 -4.42
CA VAL A 111 3.14 7.73 -3.34
C VAL A 111 4.62 7.97 -3.01
N ILE A 112 5.42 6.91 -2.88
CA ILE A 112 6.87 7.00 -2.62
C ILE A 112 7.57 7.76 -3.76
N THR A 113 7.26 7.40 -5.02
CA THR A 113 7.85 8.08 -6.19
C THR A 113 7.44 9.54 -6.27
N HIS A 114 6.17 9.87 -5.98
CA HIS A 114 5.70 11.25 -5.96
C HIS A 114 6.43 12.10 -4.92
N PHE A 115 6.62 11.57 -3.69
CA PHE A 115 7.43 12.27 -2.68
C PHE A 115 8.85 12.55 -3.15
N LYS A 116 9.49 11.58 -3.81
CA LYS A 116 10.83 11.76 -4.39
C LYS A 116 10.84 12.90 -5.41
N GLU A 117 9.91 12.87 -6.36
CA GLU A 117 9.80 13.90 -7.42
C GLU A 117 9.62 15.30 -6.82
N VAL A 118 8.78 15.43 -5.79
CA VAL A 118 8.58 16.70 -5.06
C VAL A 118 9.88 17.18 -4.38
N LEU A 119 10.63 16.27 -3.75
CA LEU A 119 11.90 16.61 -3.10
C LEU A 119 12.97 17.04 -4.11
N ILE A 120 13.07 16.35 -5.25
CA ILE A 120 13.99 16.68 -6.34
C ILE A 120 13.67 18.08 -6.89
N ALA A 121 12.40 18.33 -7.24
CA ALA A 121 11.96 19.60 -7.80
C ALA A 121 12.21 20.80 -6.86
N LYS A 122 12.21 20.58 -5.54
CA LYS A 122 12.55 21.62 -4.55
C LYS A 122 14.05 21.90 -4.49
N ARG A 123 14.89 20.88 -4.63
CA ARG A 123 16.36 21.02 -4.61
C ARG A 123 16.88 21.68 -5.88
N GLU A 124 16.36 21.31 -7.05
CA GLU A 124 16.77 21.90 -8.34
C GLU A 124 16.51 23.42 -8.43
N LYS A 125 15.49 23.92 -7.71
CA LYS A 125 15.23 25.37 -7.61
C LYS A 125 16.25 26.13 -6.76
N THR A 126 16.99 25.44 -5.91
CA THR A 126 17.91 26.04 -4.93
C THR A 126 19.37 25.85 -5.32
N GLU A 127 19.71 24.73 -5.97
CA GLU A 127 21.09 24.33 -6.28
C GLU A 127 21.20 23.81 -7.72
N SER A 128 22.09 24.38 -8.53
CA SER A 128 22.16 24.09 -9.98
C SER A 128 22.80 22.74 -10.34
N LYS A 129 23.33 22.00 -9.36
CA LYS A 129 23.95 20.66 -9.53
C LYS A 129 23.74 19.84 -8.25
N THR A 130 22.55 19.28 -8.08
CA THR A 130 22.25 18.40 -6.95
C THR A 130 22.46 16.94 -7.34
N ASP A 131 23.24 16.18 -6.57
CA ASP A 131 23.27 14.72 -6.69
C ASP A 131 21.99 14.10 -6.09
N HIS A 132 21.26 13.32 -6.89
CA HIS A 132 20.00 12.68 -6.50
C HIS A 132 20.17 11.23 -6.04
N SER A 133 21.40 10.68 -6.07
CA SER A 133 21.68 9.27 -5.77
C SER A 133 21.17 8.83 -4.40
N LEU A 134 21.22 9.73 -3.40
CA LEU A 134 20.68 9.46 -2.06
C LEU A 134 19.15 9.28 -2.09
N LEU A 135 18.43 10.11 -2.84
CA LEU A 135 16.97 10.02 -2.94
C LEU A 135 16.54 8.76 -3.72
N GLU A 136 17.32 8.37 -4.74
CA GLU A 136 17.11 7.11 -5.47
C GLU A 136 17.35 5.88 -4.58
N ALA A 137 18.41 5.89 -3.77
CA ALA A 137 18.69 4.84 -2.80
C ALA A 137 17.56 4.72 -1.76
N MET A 138 17.09 5.85 -1.21
CA MET A 138 15.97 5.88 -0.27
C MET A 138 14.66 5.36 -0.88
N GLU A 139 14.35 5.73 -2.12
CA GLU A 139 13.18 5.19 -2.84
C GLU A 139 13.28 3.67 -2.99
N SER A 140 14.45 3.17 -3.41
CA SER A 140 14.67 1.74 -3.60
C SER A 140 14.47 0.94 -2.31
N VAL A 141 15.04 1.41 -1.20
CA VAL A 141 14.88 0.78 0.13
C VAL A 141 13.42 0.82 0.59
N ALA A 142 12.72 1.95 0.41
CA ALA A 142 11.32 2.07 0.77
C ALA A 142 10.43 1.10 -0.02
N LYS A 143 10.62 1.04 -1.36
CA LYS A 143 9.89 0.10 -2.23
C LYS A 143 10.18 -1.36 -1.88
N ALA A 144 11.44 -1.70 -1.61
CA ALA A 144 11.83 -3.05 -1.18
C ALA A 144 11.13 -3.43 0.13
N THR A 145 11.08 -2.52 1.10
CA THR A 145 10.38 -2.73 2.38
C THR A 145 8.88 -3.00 2.17
N VAL A 146 8.22 -2.19 1.32
CA VAL A 146 6.79 -2.39 0.99
C VAL A 146 6.56 -3.76 0.38
N TRP A 147 7.41 -4.21 -0.54
CA TRP A 147 7.32 -5.54 -1.15
C TRP A 147 7.51 -6.68 -0.15
N ILE A 148 8.46 -6.55 0.79
CA ILE A 148 8.66 -7.55 1.84
C ILE A 148 7.40 -7.66 2.70
N ILE A 149 6.84 -6.54 3.16
CA ILE A 149 5.61 -6.53 3.96
C ILE A 149 4.45 -7.15 3.18
N ALA A 150 4.27 -6.77 1.91
CA ALA A 150 3.23 -7.29 1.06
C ALA A 150 3.31 -8.81 0.87
N LEU A 151 4.53 -9.34 0.68
CA LEU A 151 4.76 -10.78 0.58
C LEU A 151 4.34 -11.51 1.86
N LEU A 152 4.70 -11.00 3.03
CA LEU A 152 4.31 -11.58 4.31
C LEU A 152 2.78 -11.59 4.49
N LEU A 153 2.12 -10.48 4.16
CA LEU A 153 0.67 -10.39 4.25
C LEU A 153 -0.02 -11.39 3.34
N VAL A 154 0.46 -11.55 2.10
CA VAL A 154 -0.05 -12.57 1.17
C VAL A 154 0.13 -13.95 1.77
N LEU A 155 1.34 -14.31 2.21
CA LEU A 155 1.60 -15.63 2.79
C LEU A 155 0.70 -15.92 4.00
N SER A 156 0.53 -14.94 4.89
CA SER A 156 -0.37 -15.07 6.05
C SER A 156 -1.83 -15.32 5.63
N ASN A 157 -2.34 -14.57 4.65
CA ASN A 157 -3.70 -14.76 4.12
C ASN A 157 -3.87 -16.09 3.38
N LEU A 158 -2.80 -16.64 2.81
CA LEU A 158 -2.80 -17.98 2.21
C LEU A 158 -2.72 -19.11 3.27
N GLY A 159 -2.66 -18.77 4.56
CA GLY A 159 -2.63 -19.72 5.68
C GLY A 159 -1.23 -20.20 6.07
N PHE A 160 -0.16 -19.58 5.56
CA PHE A 160 1.20 -19.88 6.01
C PHE A 160 1.48 -19.19 7.34
N ASP A 161 2.12 -19.91 8.27
CA ASP A 161 2.67 -19.30 9.47
C ASP A 161 3.90 -18.45 9.12
N ILE A 162 3.74 -17.12 9.21
CA ILE A 162 4.80 -16.16 8.92
C ILE A 162 5.63 -15.78 10.15
N THR A 163 5.38 -16.38 11.33
CA THR A 163 6.08 -16.05 12.58
C THR A 163 7.59 -16.20 12.44
N ALA A 164 8.04 -17.30 11.83
CA ALA A 164 9.46 -17.55 11.58
C ALA A 164 10.06 -16.52 10.60
N LEU A 165 9.30 -16.11 9.57
CA LEU A 165 9.74 -15.09 8.60
C LEU A 165 9.86 -13.72 9.25
N ILE A 166 8.87 -13.33 10.07
CA ILE A 166 8.91 -12.08 10.84
C ILE A 166 10.09 -12.10 11.82
N ALA A 167 10.30 -13.20 12.54
CA ALA A 167 11.43 -13.34 13.45
C ALA A 167 12.77 -13.22 12.72
N GLY A 168 12.90 -13.87 11.56
CA GLY A 168 14.08 -13.77 10.69
C GLY A 168 14.32 -12.33 10.19
N LEU A 169 13.28 -11.63 9.77
CA LEU A 169 13.37 -10.21 9.39
C LEU A 169 13.74 -9.32 10.58
N GLY A 170 13.29 -9.64 11.80
CA GLY A 170 13.70 -8.96 13.02
C GLY A 170 15.20 -9.09 13.29
N ILE A 171 15.75 -10.30 13.18
CA ILE A 171 17.19 -10.56 13.32
C ILE A 171 17.97 -9.89 12.16
N GLY A 172 17.45 -9.95 10.94
CA GLY A 172 18.04 -9.26 9.79
C GLY A 172 18.07 -7.74 9.97
N GLY A 173 16.99 -7.16 10.52
CA GLY A 173 16.92 -5.75 10.87
C GLY A 173 17.92 -5.36 11.95
N LEU A 174 18.15 -6.24 12.95
CA LEU A 174 19.20 -6.05 13.94
C LEU A 174 20.59 -6.02 13.30
N ALA A 175 20.88 -6.91 12.34
CA ALA A 175 22.15 -6.90 11.62
C ALA A 175 22.37 -5.59 10.85
N ILE A 176 21.31 -5.08 10.18
CA ILE A 176 21.36 -3.78 9.50
C ILE A 176 21.58 -2.64 10.49
N ALA A 177 20.91 -2.66 11.65
CA ALA A 177 21.07 -1.66 12.69
C ALA A 177 22.51 -1.63 13.25
N ILE A 178 23.11 -2.80 13.45
CA ILE A 178 24.51 -2.92 13.87
C ILE A 178 25.45 -2.37 12.78
N ALA A 179 25.21 -2.69 11.51
CA ALA A 179 26.00 -2.16 10.40
C ALA A 179 25.90 -0.63 10.28
N ALA A 180 24.74 -0.05 10.60
CA ALA A 180 24.50 1.39 10.57
C ALA A 180 24.88 2.10 11.89
N GLN A 181 25.33 1.38 12.92
CA GLN A 181 25.53 1.90 14.27
C GLN A 181 26.47 3.11 14.31
N THR A 182 27.60 3.06 13.61
CA THR A 182 28.58 4.15 13.58
C THR A 182 28.00 5.41 12.95
N ILE A 183 27.27 5.27 11.85
CA ILE A 183 26.64 6.40 11.15
C ILE A 183 25.63 7.09 12.07
N LEU A 184 24.83 6.30 12.79
CA LEU A 184 23.86 6.82 13.75
C LEU A 184 24.56 7.51 14.93
N ALA A 185 25.65 6.94 15.45
CA ALA A 185 26.42 7.53 16.54
C ALA A 185 27.00 8.90 16.16
N ASP A 186 27.57 9.02 14.96
CA ASP A 186 28.10 10.28 14.44
C ASP A 186 26.99 11.33 14.25
N ALA A 187 25.83 10.91 13.73
CA ALA A 187 24.67 11.79 13.59
C ALA A 187 24.18 12.32 14.94
N PHE A 188 24.08 11.46 15.96
CA PHE A 188 23.71 11.88 17.31
C PHE A 188 24.76 12.79 17.95
N ALA A 189 26.05 12.56 17.72
CA ALA A 189 27.12 13.44 18.18
C ALA A 189 26.99 14.84 17.56
N ALA A 190 26.74 14.93 16.25
CA ALA A 190 26.52 16.20 15.56
C ALA A 190 25.30 16.95 16.12
N VAL A 191 24.20 16.25 16.40
CA VAL A 191 23.00 16.82 17.03
C VAL A 191 23.30 17.34 18.45
N SER A 192 24.01 16.56 19.28
CA SER A 192 24.41 16.98 20.63
C SER A 192 25.27 18.23 20.57
N ILE A 193 26.28 18.28 19.69
CA ILE A 193 27.13 19.47 19.50
C ILE A 193 26.29 20.69 19.11
N TYR A 194 25.30 20.53 18.22
CA TYR A 194 24.45 21.63 17.79
C TYR A 194 23.59 22.20 18.93
N PHE A 195 23.04 21.34 19.79
CA PHE A 195 22.20 21.77 20.91
C PHE A 195 23.01 22.28 22.11
N ASP A 196 24.06 21.56 22.49
CA ASP A 196 24.88 21.87 23.65
C ASP A 196 25.82 23.06 23.40
N LYS A 197 26.10 23.35 22.11
CA LYS A 197 27.02 24.40 21.65
C LYS A 197 28.29 24.51 22.51
N PRO A 198 29.04 23.40 22.72
CA PRO A 198 30.20 23.39 23.61
C PRO A 198 31.34 24.30 23.11
N PHE A 199 31.30 24.72 21.85
CA PHE A 199 32.21 25.66 21.22
C PHE A 199 31.46 26.46 20.14
N LYS A 200 32.01 27.62 19.77
CA LYS A 200 31.47 28.53 18.75
C LYS A 200 32.34 28.52 17.50
N VAL A 201 31.77 29.00 16.39
CA VAL A 201 32.49 29.17 15.12
C VAL A 201 33.62 30.17 15.34
N GLY A 202 34.86 29.73 15.11
CA GLY A 202 36.09 30.52 15.33
C GLY A 202 36.90 30.10 16.55
N ASP A 203 36.36 29.24 17.42
CA ASP A 203 37.10 28.74 18.58
C ASP A 203 38.19 27.75 18.14
N PHE A 204 39.40 27.93 18.69
CA PHE A 204 40.45 26.92 18.56
C PHE A 204 40.16 25.78 19.54
N ILE A 205 39.80 24.62 19.00
CA ILE A 205 39.49 23.41 19.77
C ILE A 205 40.56 22.35 19.57
N LYS A 206 40.95 21.70 20.67
CA LYS A 206 41.86 20.56 20.69
C LYS A 206 41.06 19.28 20.89
N VAL A 207 40.83 18.56 19.81
CA VAL A 207 40.22 17.22 19.84
C VAL A 207 41.34 16.20 20.05
N LYS A 208 41.09 15.19 20.87
CA LYS A 208 42.05 14.14 21.20
C LYS A 208 41.91 12.94 20.28
#